data_AF-A0A839HKC3-F1
#
_entry.id   AF-A0A839HKC3-F1
#
_cell.length_a   1.000
_cell.length_b   1.000
_cell.length_c   1.000
_cell.angle_alpha   90.00
_cell.angle_beta   90.00
_cell.angle_gamma   90.00
#
_symmetry.space_group_name_H-M   'P 1'
#
loop_
_entity.id
_entity.type
_entity.pdbx_description
1 polymer ?
#
loop_
_entity_poly.entity_id
_entity_poly.type
_entity_poly.pdbx_seq_one_letter_code
_entity_poly.pdbx_strand_id
1 'polypeptide(L)'
;MYPEQLQHFKNVENLGGKAWQHAVALDLLTTADIQDCSIECLHYQHMFELLFKHVLETKSQFGAYSRTHKLQKLLEEVIANTAFKTDKTQYLMALQVITVCAEEYRYNFLIDCDGYRQSVAACDQLLKELLAFEKADHTARS
;
A
#
# COMPACT_ATOMS: atom_id res chain seq x y z
N MET A 1 -2.12 13.55 5.74
CA MET A 1 -1.83 12.24 6.37
C MET A 1 -2.50 11.11 5.59
N TYR A 2 -2.11 9.83 5.73
CA TYR A 2 -2.64 8.73 4.90
C TYR A 2 -4.18 8.59 4.93
N PRO A 3 -4.88 8.71 6.07
CA PRO A 3 -6.35 8.60 6.11
C PRO A 3 -7.05 9.61 5.20
N GLU A 4 -6.53 10.83 5.14
CA GLU A 4 -7.07 11.91 4.30
C GLU A 4 -6.92 11.60 2.81
N GLN A 5 -5.78 11.00 2.42
CA GLN A 5 -5.55 10.58 1.04
C GLN A 5 -6.55 9.48 0.60
N LEU A 6 -6.90 8.58 1.52
CA LEU A 6 -7.85 7.47 1.33
C LEU A 6 -9.28 7.81 1.78
N GLN A 7 -9.64 9.08 1.98
CA GLN A 7 -10.92 9.46 2.59
C GLN A 7 -12.17 8.93 1.86
N HIS A 8 -12.10 8.72 0.54
CA HIS A 8 -13.18 8.15 -0.28
C HIS A 8 -13.47 6.68 0.05
N PHE A 9 -12.52 5.98 0.70
CA PHE A 9 -12.69 4.63 1.21
C PHE A 9 -13.17 4.57 2.66
N LYS A 10 -13.45 5.71 3.29
CA LYS A 10 -13.89 5.76 4.69
C LYS A 10 -15.12 4.90 4.91
N ASN A 11 -14.98 3.87 5.74
CA ASN A 11 -16.03 2.90 6.11
C ASN A 11 -16.68 2.16 4.92
N VAL A 12 -16.00 2.08 3.78
CA VAL A 12 -16.47 1.29 2.65
C VAL A 12 -16.18 -0.20 2.94
N GLU A 13 -17.16 -1.07 2.74
CA GLU A 13 -17.02 -2.51 3.02
C GLU A 13 -16.34 -3.25 1.87
N ASN A 14 -15.11 -2.85 1.53
CA ASN A 14 -14.28 -3.50 0.51
C ASN A 14 -12.78 -3.43 0.88
N LEU A 15 -11.92 -3.91 -0.02
CA LEU A 15 -10.46 -3.89 0.18
C LEU A 15 -9.90 -2.47 0.30
N GLY A 16 -10.43 -1.49 -0.43
CA GLY A 16 -10.06 -0.08 -0.29
C GLY A 16 -10.38 0.46 1.11
N GLY A 17 -11.55 0.12 1.66
CA GLY A 17 -11.91 0.49 3.03
C GLY A 17 -11.06 -0.19 4.09
N LYS A 18 -10.58 -1.42 3.83
CA LYS A 18 -9.55 -2.05 4.67
C LYS A 18 -8.22 -1.31 4.57
N ALA A 19 -7.78 -0.89 3.38
CA ALA A 19 -6.59 -0.06 3.23
C ALA A 19 -6.70 1.25 4.02
N TRP A 20 -7.89 1.89 4.02
CA TRP A 20 -8.15 3.07 4.85
C TRP A 20 -8.05 2.79 6.35
N GLN A 21 -8.52 1.65 6.84
CA GLN A 21 -8.35 1.26 8.26
C GLN A 21 -6.86 1.16 8.65
N HIS A 22 -6.01 0.61 7.77
CA HIS A 22 -4.56 0.58 8.00
C HIS A 22 -3.94 1.98 7.93
N ALA A 23 -4.43 2.86 7.05
CA ALA A 23 -4.02 4.26 7.02
C ALA A 23 -4.33 4.98 8.33
N VAL A 24 -5.49 4.72 8.95
CA VAL A 24 -5.85 5.27 10.27
C VAL A 24 -4.91 4.74 11.35
N ALA A 25 -4.58 3.46 11.33
CA ALA A 25 -3.64 2.88 12.28
C ALA A 25 -2.25 3.53 12.17
N LEU A 26 -1.74 3.75 10.95
CA LEU A 26 -0.48 4.46 10.73
C LEU A 26 -0.49 5.85 11.38
N ASP A 27 -1.57 6.61 11.18
CA ASP A 27 -1.70 7.95 11.75
C ASP A 27 -1.58 7.92 13.29
N LEU A 28 -2.32 7.01 13.93
CA LEU A 28 -2.25 6.81 15.39
C LEU A 28 -0.85 6.41 15.84
N LEU A 29 -0.19 5.49 15.13
CA LEU A 29 1.15 5.02 15.47
C LEU A 29 2.21 6.11 15.34
N THR A 30 2.12 6.98 14.32
CA THR A 30 3.04 8.11 14.15
C THR A 30 2.92 9.18 15.24
N THR A 31 1.78 9.23 15.94
CA THR A 31 1.58 10.12 17.09
C THR A 31 1.99 9.50 18.43
N ALA A 32 2.28 8.20 18.46
CA ALA A 32 2.70 7.50 19.66
C ALA A 32 4.22 7.59 19.85
N ASP A 33 4.68 7.59 21.10
CA ASP A 33 6.12 7.57 21.44
C ASP A 33 6.67 6.12 21.35
N ILE A 34 6.62 5.55 20.15
CA ILE A 34 7.12 4.21 19.84
C ILE A 34 8.39 4.35 19.01
N GLN A 35 9.52 3.86 19.54
CA GLN A 35 10.81 3.95 18.86
C GLN A 35 10.95 2.95 17.70
N ASP A 36 10.36 1.77 17.86
CA ASP A 36 10.44 0.67 16.91
C ASP A 36 9.39 0.82 15.79
N CYS A 37 9.82 0.64 14.54
CA CYS A 37 8.97 0.84 13.36
C CYS A 37 8.22 -0.43 12.91
N SER A 38 8.36 -1.56 13.58
CA SER A 38 7.79 -2.86 13.17
C SER A 38 6.28 -2.81 12.93
N ILE A 39 5.56 -2.20 13.88
CA ILE A 39 4.10 -2.08 13.81
C ILE A 39 3.67 -1.09 12.73
N GLU A 40 4.36 0.04 12.59
CA GLU A 40 4.13 1.00 11.52
C GLU A 40 4.32 0.33 10.15
N CYS A 41 5.42 -0.39 9.99
CA CYS A 41 5.75 -1.13 8.79
C CYS A 41 4.72 -2.19 8.41
N LEU A 42 4.19 -2.94 9.39
CA LEU A 42 3.10 -3.88 9.17
C LEU A 42 1.87 -3.19 8.60
N HIS A 43 1.46 -2.06 9.20
CA HIS A 43 0.28 -1.34 8.73
C HIS A 43 0.52 -0.69 7.36
N TYR A 44 1.73 -0.21 7.08
CA TYR A 44 2.09 0.34 5.78
C TYR A 44 2.06 -0.71 4.67
N GLN A 45 2.63 -1.89 4.93
CA GLN A 45 2.59 -3.01 4.00
C GLN A 45 1.14 -3.42 3.69
N HIS A 46 0.32 -3.62 4.73
CA HIS A 46 -1.07 -4.03 4.54
C HIS A 46 -1.90 -2.97 3.81
N MET A 47 -1.70 -1.69 4.09
CA MET A 47 -2.34 -0.59 3.35
C MET A 47 -2.06 -0.71 1.85
N PHE A 48 -0.80 -0.90 1.47
CA PHE A 48 -0.40 -1.06 0.07
C PHE A 48 -0.95 -2.33 -0.56
N GLU A 49 -0.83 -3.47 0.14
CA GLU A 49 -1.31 -4.76 -0.34
C GLU A 49 -2.81 -4.70 -0.68
N LEU A 50 -3.60 -4.17 0.26
CA LEU A 50 -5.05 -4.07 0.11
C LEU A 50 -5.43 -3.09 -1.00
N LEU A 51 -4.70 -1.99 -1.15
CA LEU A 51 -4.93 -1.03 -2.23
C LEU A 51 -4.61 -1.64 -3.60
N PHE A 52 -3.50 -2.37 -3.75
CA PHE A 52 -3.21 -3.07 -5.00
C PHE A 52 -4.27 -4.11 -5.35
N LYS A 53 -4.67 -4.93 -4.37
CA LYS A 53 -5.72 -5.94 -4.56
C LYS A 53 -7.07 -5.32 -4.88
N HIS A 54 -7.40 -4.18 -4.27
CA HIS A 54 -8.58 -3.41 -4.62
C HIS A 54 -8.55 -2.94 -6.08
N VAL A 55 -7.43 -2.36 -6.53
CA VAL A 55 -7.27 -1.92 -7.93
C VAL A 55 -7.38 -3.10 -8.90
N LEU A 56 -6.78 -4.24 -8.59
CA LEU A 56 -6.91 -5.47 -9.40
C LEU A 56 -8.36 -5.96 -9.43
N GLU A 57 -9.05 -5.98 -8.29
CA GLU A 57 -10.44 -6.42 -8.17
C GLU A 57 -11.40 -5.54 -8.98
N THR A 58 -11.22 -4.21 -8.98
CA THR A 58 -12.21 -3.30 -9.57
C THR A 58 -11.86 -2.80 -10.97
N LYS A 59 -10.59 -2.90 -11.38
CA LYS A 59 -10.09 -2.32 -12.65
C LYS A 59 -9.41 -3.31 -13.59
N SER A 60 -9.15 -4.55 -13.17
CA SER A 60 -8.71 -5.58 -14.11
C SER A 60 -9.88 -6.15 -14.89
N GLN A 61 -9.59 -6.76 -16.05
CA GLN A 61 -10.61 -7.40 -16.89
C GLN A 61 -11.41 -8.51 -16.16
N PHE A 62 -10.76 -9.23 -15.25
CA PHE A 62 -11.33 -10.41 -14.59
C PHE A 62 -11.61 -10.21 -13.10
N GLY A 63 -11.25 -9.06 -12.53
CA GLY A 63 -11.43 -8.78 -11.10
C GLY A 63 -10.67 -9.72 -10.17
N ALA A 64 -9.53 -10.27 -10.62
CA ALA A 64 -8.75 -11.24 -9.87
C ALA A 64 -7.38 -10.69 -9.48
N TYR A 65 -6.87 -11.13 -8.34
CA TYR A 65 -5.53 -10.84 -7.84
C TYR A 65 -4.89 -12.11 -7.27
N SER A 66 -3.57 -12.20 -7.28
CA SER A 66 -2.89 -13.36 -6.70
C SER A 66 -2.98 -13.37 -5.17
N ARG A 67 -2.81 -14.56 -4.57
CA ARG A 67 -2.77 -14.75 -3.12
C ARG A 67 -1.42 -14.35 -2.49
N THR A 68 -0.62 -13.54 -3.17
CA THR A 68 0.66 -13.07 -2.63
C THR A 68 0.48 -11.87 -1.70
N HIS A 69 1.46 -11.68 -0.82
CA HIS A 69 1.64 -10.49 0.03
C HIS A 69 2.84 -9.65 -0.42
N LYS A 70 3.54 -10.11 -1.47
CA LYS A 70 4.74 -9.46 -2.01
C LYS A 70 4.35 -8.26 -2.84
N LEU A 71 4.58 -7.06 -2.31
CA LEU A 71 4.09 -5.81 -2.90
C LEU A 71 4.62 -5.56 -4.31
N GLN A 72 5.87 -5.93 -4.58
CA GLN A 72 6.48 -5.80 -5.90
C GLN A 72 5.78 -6.66 -6.97
N LYS A 73 5.32 -7.86 -6.59
CA LYS A 73 4.55 -8.73 -7.50
C LYS A 73 3.17 -8.17 -7.75
N LEU A 74 2.52 -7.64 -6.72
CA LEU A 74 1.22 -6.99 -6.85
C LEU A 74 1.29 -5.75 -7.75
N LEU A 75 2.35 -4.94 -7.66
CA LEU A 75 2.58 -3.82 -8.59
C LEU A 75 2.70 -4.32 -10.05
N GLU A 76 3.47 -5.40 -10.27
CA GLU A 76 3.59 -5.98 -11.61
C GLU A 76 2.25 -6.50 -12.14
N GLU A 77 1.45 -7.15 -11.30
CA GLU A 77 0.11 -7.58 -11.64
C GLU A 77 -0.78 -6.38 -12.00
N VAL A 78 -0.75 -5.30 -11.22
CA VAL A 78 -1.53 -4.08 -11.50
C VAL A 78 -1.15 -3.50 -12.86
N ILE A 79 0.15 -3.38 -13.16
CA ILE A 79 0.64 -2.84 -14.43
C ILE A 79 0.24 -3.75 -15.60
N ALA A 80 0.29 -5.07 -15.41
CA ALA A 80 -0.03 -6.04 -16.46
C ALA A 80 -1.53 -6.14 -16.75
N ASN A 81 -2.37 -6.02 -15.72
CA ASN A 81 -3.79 -6.35 -15.82
C ASN A 81 -4.72 -5.12 -15.81
N THR A 82 -4.18 -3.91 -15.69
CA THR A 82 -4.96 -2.66 -15.69
C THR A 82 -4.36 -1.61 -16.62
N ALA A 83 -5.06 -0.49 -16.78
CA ALA A 83 -4.56 0.69 -17.49
C ALA A 83 -3.49 1.47 -16.69
N PHE A 84 -3.22 1.12 -15.43
CA PHE A 84 -2.19 1.76 -14.62
C PHE A 84 -0.81 1.59 -15.26
N LYS A 85 -0.03 2.67 -15.30
CA LYS A 85 1.35 2.69 -15.80
C LYS A 85 2.20 3.55 -14.88
N THR A 86 3.39 3.05 -14.57
CA THR A 86 4.45 3.75 -13.83
C THR A 86 5.80 3.10 -14.15
N ASP A 87 6.90 3.76 -13.82
CA ASP A 87 8.23 3.16 -13.89
C ASP A 87 8.46 2.27 -12.66
N LYS A 88 8.08 0.98 -12.79
CA LYS A 88 8.19 0.04 -11.66
C LYS A 88 9.60 -0.06 -11.08
N THR A 89 10.64 0.18 -11.89
CA THR A 89 12.04 0.00 -11.45
C THR A 89 12.41 0.92 -10.28
N GLN A 90 11.72 2.06 -10.16
CA GLN A 90 11.88 3.01 -9.05
C GLN A 90 11.37 2.48 -7.71
N TYR A 91 10.42 1.52 -7.74
CA TYR A 91 9.69 1.10 -6.55
C TYR A 91 9.99 -0.34 -6.12
N LEU A 92 10.50 -1.20 -7.00
CA LEU A 92 10.66 -2.64 -6.70
C LEU A 92 11.46 -2.88 -5.42
N MET A 93 12.53 -2.12 -5.20
CA MET A 93 13.37 -2.30 -4.01
C MET A 93 12.72 -1.80 -2.73
N ALA A 94 12.11 -0.62 -2.77
CA ALA A 94 11.37 -0.09 -1.63
C ALA A 94 10.22 -1.02 -1.22
N LEU A 95 9.44 -1.52 -2.19
CA LEU A 95 8.35 -2.47 -1.96
C LEU A 95 8.84 -3.81 -1.39
N GLN A 96 10.02 -4.28 -1.82
CA GLN A 96 10.64 -5.47 -1.25
C GLN A 96 11.08 -5.24 0.20
N VAL A 97 11.69 -4.10 0.53
CA VAL A 97 12.09 -3.75 1.90
C VAL A 97 10.87 -3.71 2.82
N ILE A 98 9.78 -3.06 2.40
CA ILE A 98 8.52 -3.02 3.16
C ILE A 98 7.95 -4.42 3.38
N THR A 99 7.96 -5.26 2.33
CA THR A 99 7.48 -6.65 2.44
C THR A 99 8.29 -7.42 3.48
N VAL A 100 9.63 -7.36 3.43
CA VAL A 100 10.51 -8.07 4.36
C VAL A 100 10.31 -7.56 5.79
N CYS A 101 10.25 -6.24 5.96
CA CYS A 101 10.03 -5.63 7.26
C CYS A 101 8.71 -6.08 7.89
N ALA A 102 7.63 -6.20 7.11
CA ALA A 102 6.35 -6.75 7.57
C ALA A 102 6.32 -8.28 7.70
N GLU A 103 7.27 -9.03 7.14
CA GLU A 103 7.41 -10.48 7.38
C GLU A 103 8.14 -10.73 8.72
N GLU A 104 9.11 -9.89 9.04
CA GLU A 104 9.99 -10.00 10.21
C GLU A 104 9.46 -9.32 11.49
N TYR A 105 8.43 -8.46 11.37
CA TYR A 105 7.92 -7.59 12.45
C TYR A 105 7.58 -8.28 13.79
N ARG A 106 7.21 -9.57 13.78
CA ARG A 106 6.68 -10.24 14.99
C ARG A 106 7.73 -10.60 16.02
N TYR A 107 8.96 -10.84 15.57
CA TYR A 107 10.00 -11.44 16.42
C TYR A 107 11.37 -10.80 16.27
N ASN A 108 11.52 -9.87 15.31
CA ASN A 108 12.79 -9.23 15.02
C ASN A 108 12.79 -7.76 15.45
N PHE A 109 13.55 -7.46 16.50
CA PHE A 109 13.78 -6.10 17.00
C PHE A 109 14.94 -5.38 16.28
N LEU A 110 15.61 -6.05 15.33
CA LEU A 110 16.72 -5.50 14.54
C LEU A 110 16.24 -5.04 13.16
N ILE A 111 15.06 -4.44 13.09
CA ILE A 111 14.55 -3.83 11.86
C ILE A 111 15.34 -2.56 11.59
N ASP A 112 15.87 -2.45 10.36
CA ASP A 112 16.45 -1.22 9.85
C ASP A 112 15.34 -0.19 9.59
N CYS A 113 14.97 0.54 10.65
CA CYS A 113 13.92 1.56 10.57
C CYS A 113 14.27 2.72 9.66
N ASP A 114 15.55 3.03 9.47
CA ASP A 114 15.97 4.08 8.55
C ASP A 114 15.83 3.63 7.10
N GLY A 115 16.23 2.39 6.80
CA GLY A 115 15.98 1.76 5.50
C GLY A 115 14.47 1.63 5.19
N TYR A 116 13.65 1.30 6.19
CA TYR A 116 12.20 1.31 6.07
C TYR A 116 11.66 2.71 5.74
N ARG A 117 12.02 3.75 6.50
CA ARG A 117 11.55 5.14 6.27
C ARG A 117 11.96 5.68 4.90
N GLN A 118 13.17 5.37 4.43
CA GLN A 118 13.60 5.71 3.07
C GLN A 118 12.72 5.01 2.02
N SER A 119 12.37 3.75 2.25
CA SER A 119 11.47 2.99 1.38
C SER A 119 10.04 3.55 1.39
N VAL A 120 9.54 3.99 2.55
CA VAL A 120 8.25 4.68 2.68
C VAL A 120 8.22 5.91 1.79
N ALA A 121 9.24 6.77 1.85
CA ALA A 121 9.30 8.00 1.06
C ALA A 121 9.23 7.73 -0.46
N ALA A 122 9.88 6.67 -0.95
CA ALA A 122 9.77 6.24 -2.34
C ALA A 122 8.36 5.72 -2.67
N CYS A 123 7.80 4.88 -1.79
CA CYS A 123 6.46 4.33 -1.97
C CYS A 123 5.35 5.37 -1.85
N ASP A 124 5.52 6.47 -1.10
CA ASP A 124 4.55 7.55 -1.01
C ASP A 124 4.26 8.19 -2.37
N GLN A 125 5.26 8.24 -3.24
CA GLN A 125 5.06 8.70 -4.61
C GLN A 125 4.19 7.72 -5.41
N LEU A 126 4.46 6.42 -5.30
CA LEU A 126 3.64 5.38 -5.90
C LEU A 126 2.20 5.38 -5.36
N LEU A 127 2.01 5.64 -4.06
CA LEU A 127 0.69 5.76 -3.44
C LEU A 127 -0.13 6.87 -4.11
N LYS A 128 0.47 8.04 -4.32
CA LYS A 128 -0.19 9.17 -4.99
C LYS A 128 -0.61 8.81 -6.41
N GLU A 129 0.27 8.15 -7.16
CA GLU A 129 -0.03 7.68 -8.53
C GLU A 129 -1.20 6.69 -8.55
N LEU A 130 -1.17 5.70 -7.65
CA LEU A 130 -2.24 4.71 -7.51
C LEU A 130 -3.57 5.36 -7.16
N LEU A 131 -3.60 6.27 -6.18
CA LEU A 131 -4.82 6.95 -5.77
C LEU A 131 -5.35 7.91 -6.84
N ALA A 132 -4.48 8.54 -7.62
CA ALA A 132 -4.89 9.34 -8.78
C ALA A 132 -5.55 8.45 -9.85
N PHE A 133 -4.94 7.30 -10.14
CA PHE A 133 -5.50 6.31 -11.06
C PHE A 133 -6.84 5.75 -10.55
N GLU A 134 -6.92 5.43 -9.26
CA GLU A 134 -8.12 4.97 -8.58
C GLU A 134 -9.29 5.94 -8.80
N LYS A 135 -9.09 7.22 -8.48
CA LYS A 135 -10.12 8.27 -8.57
C LYS A 135 -10.57 8.57 -9.99
N ALA A 136 -9.65 8.56 -10.97
CA ALA A 136 -9.96 8.92 -12.35
C ALA A 136 -11.10 8.07 -12.96
N ASP A 137 -11.16 6.78 -12.62
CA ASP A 137 -12.17 5.84 -13.13
C ASP A 137 -13.52 5.96 -12.39
N HIS A 138 -13.53 6.46 -11.15
CA HIS A 138 -14.77 6.72 -10.42
C HIS A 138 -15.60 7.84 -11.07
N THR A 139 -14.94 8.89 -11.57
CA THR A 139 -15.59 9.98 -12.32
C THR A 139 -16.11 9.56 -13.71
N ALA A 140 -15.59 8.47 -14.28
CA ALA A 140 -16.03 7.98 -15.59
C ALA A 140 -17.27 7.06 -15.51
N ARG A 141 -17.61 6.58 -14.31
CA ARG A 141 -18.73 5.65 -14.05
C ARG A 141 -19.88 6.28 -13.27
N SER A 142 -19.79 7.56 -12.92
CA SER A 142 -20.82 8.39 -12.28
C SER A 142 -21.47 9.34 -13.28
#